data_AF-A0A5B9YI78-F1
#
_entry.id   AF-A0A5B9YI78-F1
#
_cell.length_a   1.000
_cell.length_b   1.000
_cell.length_c   1.000
_cell.angle_alpha   90.00
_cell.angle_beta   90.00
_cell.angle_gamma   90.00
#
_symmetry.space_group_name_H-M   'P 1'
#
loop_
_entity.id
_entity.type
_entity.pdbx_description
1 polymer ?
#
loop_
_entity_poly.entity_id
_entity_poly.type
_entity_poly.pdbx_seq_one_letter_code
_entity_poly.pdbx_strand_id
1 'polypeptide(L)'
;MERLLICKDVEQNTILIQQQLDETENITYSIIDNPPVIELVEGKIGKYSLDTEGNIIVVYEDVPKSEVELLKEDNEALKQAVTELSMIVSTLMS
;
A
#
# COMPACT_ATOMS: atom_id res chain seq x y z
N MET A 1 -19.92 17.41 5.83
CA MET A 1 -18.58 17.89 6.20
C MET A 1 -17.84 16.71 6.76
N GLU A 2 -16.75 16.30 6.13
CA GLU A 2 -15.91 15.19 6.59
C GLU A 2 -14.84 15.76 7.53
N ARG A 3 -14.65 15.11 8.67
CA ARG A 3 -13.66 15.49 9.68
C ARG A 3 -12.71 14.32 9.86
N LEU A 4 -11.41 14.58 9.77
CA LEU A 4 -10.39 13.58 10.03
C LEU A 4 -9.86 13.78 11.45
N LEU A 5 -9.97 12.73 12.26
CA LEU A 5 -9.33 12.67 13.57
C LEU A 5 -7.95 12.05 13.38
N ILE A 6 -6.90 12.81 13.65
CA ILE A 6 -5.53 12.30 13.64
C ILE A 6 -4.94 12.31 15.04
N CYS A 7 -4.34 11.18 15.40
CA CYS A 7 -3.45 11.06 16.54
C CYS A 7 -2.06 11.49 16.09
N LYS A 8 -1.52 12.57 16.67
CA LYS A 8 -0.13 12.97 16.48
C LYS A 8 0.66 12.56 17.72
N ASP A 9 1.61 11.66 17.53
CA ASP A 9 2.69 11.43 18.49
C ASP A 9 3.78 12.50 18.25
N VAL A 10 4.13 13.23 19.30
CA VAL A 10 5.11 14.34 19.28
C VAL A 10 6.52 13.83 18.95
N GLU A 11 6.80 12.54 19.16
CA GLU A 11 8.13 11.95 18.91
C GLU A 11 8.24 11.22 17.56
N GLN A 12 7.15 10.64 17.06
CA GLN A 12 7.21 9.71 15.91
C GLN A 12 6.67 10.26 14.58
N ASN A 13 6.10 11.47 14.57
CA ASN A 13 5.61 12.13 13.35
C ASN A 13 4.74 11.22 12.46
N THR A 14 3.97 10.32 13.10
CA THR A 14 3.22 9.24 12.45
C THR A 14 1.73 9.37 12.77
N ILE A 15 0.87 9.07 11.80
CA ILE A 15 -0.59 9.07 11.97
C ILE A 15 -1.02 7.68 12.46
N LEU A 16 -1.47 7.58 13.71
CA LEU A 16 -2.02 6.33 14.26
C LEU A 16 -3.53 6.28 14.00
N ILE A 17 -3.96 5.38 13.11
CA ILE A 17 -5.38 5.10 12.84
C ILE A 17 -5.71 3.76 13.49
N GLN A 18 -6.54 3.81 14.54
CA GLN A 18 -7.05 2.66 15.30
C GLN A 18 -5.99 1.79 15.99
N GLN A 19 -5.56 2.20 17.18
CA GLN A 19 -5.13 1.28 18.22
C GLN A 19 -5.93 1.54 19.50
N GLN A 20 -6.22 0.47 20.25
CA GLN A 20 -6.71 0.56 21.61
C GLN A 20 -5.53 1.09 22.45
N LEU A 21 -5.45 2.40 22.60
CA LEU A 21 -4.30 3.09 23.17
C LEU A 21 -4.36 2.99 24.70
N ASP A 22 -3.37 2.33 25.30
CA ASP A 22 -3.14 2.36 26.75
C ASP A 22 -2.87 3.81 27.19
N GLU A 23 -3.46 4.20 28.32
CA GLU A 23 -3.66 5.59 28.79
C GLU A 23 -2.36 6.37 29.16
N THR A 24 -1.18 5.93 28.75
CA THR A 24 0.09 6.36 29.36
C THR A 24 0.98 7.31 28.54
N GLU A 25 0.67 7.65 27.29
CA GLU A 25 1.59 8.45 26.47
C GLU A 25 0.92 9.71 25.87
N ASN A 26 1.70 10.78 25.72
CA ASN A 26 1.30 12.15 25.41
C ASN A 26 0.62 12.31 24.03
N ILE A 27 -0.58 11.77 23.87
CA ILE A 27 -1.29 11.76 22.60
C ILE A 27 -2.13 13.03 22.48
N THR A 28 -1.77 13.88 21.51
CA THR A 28 -2.55 15.08 21.18
C THR A 28 -3.45 14.77 19.98
N TYR A 29 -4.75 14.71 20.21
CA TYR A 29 -5.74 14.58 19.13
C TYR A 29 -5.93 15.93 18.43
N SER A 30 -5.75 15.96 17.13
CA SER A 30 -6.06 17.12 16.29
C SER A 30 -7.20 16.78 15.34
N ILE A 31 -8.24 17.62 15.33
CA ILE A 31 -9.32 17.52 14.35
C ILE A 31 -8.94 18.43 13.18
N ILE A 32 -8.96 17.87 11.98
CA ILE A 32 -8.75 18.64 10.75
C ILE A 32 -10.06 18.74 9.99
N ASP A 33 -10.46 19.99 9.79
CA ASP A 33 -11.58 20.35 8.93
C ASP A 33 -11.10 20.37 7.47
N ASN A 34 -11.87 19.75 6.57
CA ASN A 34 -11.55 19.58 5.14
C ASN A 34 -10.19 18.89 4.88
N PRO A 35 -10.02 17.62 5.32
CA PRO A 35 -8.84 16.85 4.96
C PRO A 35 -8.72 16.68 3.43
N PRO A 36 -7.49 16.49 2.90
CA PRO A 36 -7.31 16.13 1.50
C PRO A 36 -8.03 14.80 1.20
N VAL A 37 -8.69 14.69 0.04
CA VAL A 37 -9.46 13.49 -0.30
C VAL A 37 -8.51 12.41 -0.84
N ILE A 38 -8.68 11.18 -0.35
CA ILE A 38 -8.02 10.02 -0.95
C ILE A 38 -8.82 9.63 -2.20
N GLU A 39 -8.21 9.81 -3.36
CA GLU A 39 -8.82 9.42 -4.64
C GLU A 39 -8.60 7.93 -4.90
N LEU A 40 -9.53 7.32 -5.64
CA LEU A 40 -9.39 5.93 -6.03
C LEU A 40 -8.46 5.85 -7.24
N VAL A 41 -7.24 5.35 -7.01
CA VAL A 41 -6.24 5.11 -8.04
C VAL A 41 -6.09 3.61 -8.22
N GLU A 42 -6.26 3.13 -9.46
CA GLU A 42 -6.18 1.69 -9.77
C GLU A 42 -4.81 1.12 -9.37
N GLY A 43 -4.84 0.00 -8.64
CA GLY A 43 -3.63 -0.67 -8.16
C GLY A 43 -2.90 0.06 -7.02
N LYS A 44 -3.46 1.12 -6.44
CA LYS A 44 -2.84 1.86 -5.33
C LYS A 44 -3.75 2.02 -4.10
N ILE A 45 -3.12 2.11 -2.94
CA ILE A 45 -3.75 2.39 -1.64
C ILE A 45 -3.29 3.78 -1.20
N GLY A 46 -4.23 4.72 -1.12
CA GLY A 46 -3.97 6.04 -0.56
C GLY A 46 -3.97 6.00 0.98
N LYS A 47 -2.98 6.65 1.59
CA LYS A 47 -2.82 6.78 3.04
C LYS A 47 -2.52 8.23 3.40
N TYR A 48 -3.01 8.68 4.54
CA TYR A 48 -2.59 9.96 5.10
C TYR A 48 -1.17 9.85 5.65
N SER A 49 -0.35 10.87 5.39
CA SER A 49 0.98 11.02 5.96
C SER A 49 1.24 12.49 6.28
N LEU A 50 2.34 12.77 6.98
CA LEU A 50 2.80 14.13 7.27
C LEU A 50 3.99 14.46 6.38
N ASP A 51 4.00 15.66 5.80
CA ASP A 51 5.18 16.18 5.11
C ASP A 51 6.24 16.70 6.12
N THR A 52 7.38 17.19 5.61
CA THR A 52 8.46 17.75 6.43
C THR A 52 8.06 19.00 7.22
N GLU A 53 6.94 19.63 6.86
CA GLU A 53 6.39 20.83 7.51
C GLU A 53 5.25 20.49 8.48
N GLY A 54 4.84 19.22 8.58
CA GLY A 54 3.79 18.73 9.45
C GLY A 54 2.36 18.90 8.90
N ASN A 55 2.22 19.18 7.59
CA ASN A 55 0.94 19.20 6.89
C ASN A 55 0.49 17.77 6.53
N ILE A 56 -0.82 17.52 6.57
CA ILE A 56 -1.36 16.25 6.08
C ILE A 56 -1.29 16.24 4.55
N ILE A 57 -0.70 15.18 4.02
CA ILE A 57 -0.70 14.83 2.61
C ILE A 57 -1.29 13.42 2.42
N VAL A 58 -1.70 13.12 1.18
CA VAL A 58 -2.07 11.76 0.78
C VAL A 58 -0.92 11.15 -0.01
N VAL A 59 -0.45 9.98 0.43
CA VAL A 59 0.58 9.20 -0.24
C VAL A 59 -0.05 7.93 -0.80
N TYR A 60 0.34 7.54 -2.01
CA TYR A 60 -0.16 6.34 -2.66
C TYR A 60 0.91 5.26 -2.71
N GLU A 61 0.60 4.10 -2.14
CA GLU A 61 1.45 2.91 -2.19
C GLU A 61 0.83 1.88 -3.13
N ASP A 62 1.64 1.06 -3.79
CA ASP A 62 1.11 -0.01 -4.63
C ASP A 62 0.38 -1.05 -3.78
N VAL A 63 -0.78 -1.52 -4.27
CA VAL A 63 -1.51 -2.62 -3.63
C VAL A 63 -0.60 -3.85 -3.66
N PRO A 64 -0.24 -4.43 -2.51
CA PRO A 64 0.54 -5.66 -2.50
C PRO A 64 -0.23 -6.74 -3.26
N LYS A 65 0.43 -7.35 -4.25
CA LYS A 65 -0.16 -8.45 -5.03
C LYS A 65 -0.55 -9.57 -4.06
N SER A 66 -1.73 -10.13 -4.27
CA SER A 66 -2.16 -11.32 -3.54
C SER A 66 -1.27 -12.52 -3.89
N GLU A 67 -1.19 -13.50 -2.99
CA GLU A 67 -0.50 -14.77 -3.27
C GLU A 67 -1.04 -15.43 -4.57
N VAL A 68 -2.34 -15.29 -4.84
CA VAL A 68 -2.97 -15.81 -6.05
C VAL A 68 -2.47 -15.10 -7.31
N GLU A 69 -2.25 -13.79 -7.26
CA GLU A 69 -1.71 -13.02 -8.39
C GLU A 69 -0.25 -13.38 -8.63
N LEU A 70 0.55 -13.51 -7.58
CA LEU A 70 1.94 -13.97 -7.68
C LEU A 70 2.01 -15.38 -8.29
N LEU A 71 1.17 -16.31 -7.82
CA LEU A 71 1.09 -17.67 -8.35
C LEU A 71 0.65 -17.71 -9.82
N LYS A 72 -0.19 -16.77 -10.28
CA LYS A 72 -0.55 -16.67 -11.70
C LYS A 72 0.63 -16.23 -12.56
N GLU A 73 1.39 -15.22 -12.12
CA GLU A 73 2.59 -14.75 -12.82
C GLU A 73 3.64 -15.87 -12.93
N ASP A 74 3.88 -16.61 -11.82
CA ASP A 74 4.78 -17.76 -11.82
C ASP A 74 4.30 -18.86 -12.78
N ASN A 75 2.99 -19.12 -12.84
CA ASN A 75 2.41 -20.13 -13.73
C ASN A 75 2.54 -19.72 -15.21
N GLU A 76 2.32 -18.45 -15.53
CA GLU A 76 2.52 -17.93 -16.89
C GLU A 76 3.98 -18.02 -17.32
N ALA A 77 4.92 -17.65 -16.44
CA ALA A 77 6.35 -17.80 -16.69
C ALA A 77 6.74 -19.27 -16.91
N LEU A 78 6.21 -20.20 -16.09
CA LEU A 78 6.42 -21.64 -16.26
C LEU A 78 5.87 -22.14 -17.59
N LYS A 79 4.67 -21.70 -18.01
CA LYS A 79 4.09 -22.08 -19.31
C LYS A 79 4.96 -21.60 -20.48
N GLN A 80 5.47 -20.38 -20.41
CA GLN A 80 6.41 -19.87 -21.42
C GLN A 80 7.67 -20.72 -21.48
N ALA A 81 8.31 -20.98 -20.34
CA ALA A 81 9.51 -21.81 -20.26
C ALA A 81 9.27 -23.24 -20.81
N VAL A 82 8.14 -23.86 -20.48
CA VAL A 82 7.75 -25.18 -21.01
C VAL A 82 7.57 -25.14 -22.53
N THR A 83 6.95 -24.08 -23.05
CA THR A 83 6.72 -23.92 -24.49
C THR A 83 8.05 -23.76 -25.24
N GLU A 84 8.97 -22.95 -24.71
CA GLU A 84 10.32 -22.80 -25.26
C GLU A 84 11.10 -24.10 -25.25
N LEU A 85 11.09 -24.83 -24.12
CA LEU A 85 11.73 -26.14 -24.02
C LEU A 85 11.14 -27.14 -25.02
N SER A 86 9.82 -27.16 -25.19
CA SER A 86 9.15 -28.03 -26.17
C SER A 86 9.62 -27.73 -27.60
N MET A 87 9.77 -26.45 -27.96
CA MET A 87 10.27 -26.05 -29.28
C MET A 87 11.72 -26.46 -29.50
N ILE A 88 12.58 -26.32 -28.47
CA ILE A 88 13.98 -26.75 -28.52
C ILE A 88 14.07 -28.27 -28.70
N VAL A 89 13.29 -29.05 -27.94
CA VAL A 89 13.27 -30.52 -28.05
C VAL A 89 12.79 -30.96 -29.42
N SER A 90 11.72 -30.35 -29.97
CA SER A 90 11.26 -30.64 -31.33
C SER A 90 12.34 -30.33 -32.37
N THR A 91 13.11 -29.27 -32.19
CA THR A 91 14.21 -28.90 -33.10
C THR A 91 15.39 -29.88 -33.01
N LEU A 92 15.69 -30.41 -31.82
CA LEU A 92 16.77 -31.40 -31.63
C LEU A 92 16.41 -32.81 -32.14
N MET A 93 15.12 -33.13 -32.22
CA MET A 93 14.60 -34.43 -32.64
C MET A 93 14.25 -34.48 -34.15
N SER A 94 14.41 -33.37 -34.86
CA SER A 94 14.21 -33.21 -36.31
C SER A 94 15.53 -33.34 -37.07
#